data_AF-A0A7W3Z6Z1-F1
#
_entry.id   AF-A0A7W3Z6Z1-F1
#
_cell.length_a   1.000
_cell.length_b   1.000
_cell.length_c   1.000
_cell.angle_alpha   90.00
_cell.angle_beta   90.00
_cell.angle_gamma   90.00
#
_symmetry.space_group_name_H-M   'P 1'
#
loop_
_entity.id
_entity.type
_entity.pdbx_description
1 polymer ?
#
loop_
_entity_poly.entity_id
_entity_poly.type
_entity_poly.pdbx_seq_one_letter_code
_entity_poly.pdbx_strand_id
1 'polypeptide(L)'
;MKIREVEGDIIETTGGNSYAYAQKEIINSSEEVVSQVGAESGVKYGKPLIPILVYEESYIVHFRPNRTWKGEFGFDWVRNGTDSTVQVDERYSDIVGKYGMHYATSKKAKFIKSFQEYFKCVKEYNVISSIREKYYIPFLTLLGGQEVTLDLYYRISKITDSVEFDYNKELFTVILNQSHPSEEGTYYNANAITIRALKSFNKNQSIKIVKIEDGIKSIVGELVIVKNGEIKNVKILLINVSYPTIDGQKDISPEEILVLRNSLNQAYILPDIEELSDDLVVESNWYDEIFFTAKTKGDKKVLDDSNIRSIVHYFDDIFMNEKENDIYNMYYRVYSVPNSKNLNGIAGGVGNEKAVVVFGNRDNTTTVSHELLHVMGLYHSFDNDAGYTFEIYKTDNIMDYSHHKNKNRFTTTIWQWRKLNDKL
;
A
#
# COMPACT_ATOMS: atom_id res chain seq x y z
N MET A 1 -12.22 51.77 1.91
CA MET A 1 -11.21 51.28 0.95
C MET A 1 -10.67 49.92 1.40
N LYS A 2 -10.81 48.87 0.58
CA LYS A 2 -10.19 47.56 0.83
C LYS A 2 -9.31 47.25 -0.37
N ILE A 3 -7.99 47.28 -0.18
CA ILE A 3 -7.03 46.92 -1.22
C ILE A 3 -6.70 45.45 -1.07
N ARG A 4 -6.74 44.69 -2.17
CA ARG A 4 -6.26 43.30 -2.21
C ARG A 4 -5.24 43.19 -3.33
N GLU A 5 -3.98 43.09 -2.95
CA GLU A 5 -2.87 42.76 -3.85
C GLU A 5 -2.61 41.26 -3.74
N VAL A 6 -2.47 40.60 -4.89
CA VAL A 6 -2.14 39.17 -4.96
C VAL A 6 -1.06 39.01 -6.01
N GLU A 7 0.11 38.55 -5.61
CA GLU A 7 1.19 38.17 -6.52
C GLU A 7 1.04 36.68 -6.88
N GLY A 8 0.59 36.39 -8.10
CA GLY A 8 0.39 35.03 -8.63
C GLY A 8 -0.94 34.85 -9.38
N ASP A 9 -1.19 33.64 -9.87
CA ASP A 9 -2.43 33.32 -10.58
C ASP A 9 -3.64 33.30 -9.63
N ILE A 10 -4.71 34.05 -9.98
CA ILE A 10 -5.97 34.07 -9.24
C ILE A 10 -7.06 33.32 -10.01
N ILE A 11 -7.81 32.48 -9.30
CA ILE A 11 -9.12 31.99 -9.72
C ILE A 11 -10.14 32.43 -8.66
N GLU A 12 -11.02 33.36 -9.00
CA GLU A 12 -12.10 33.82 -8.13
C GLU A 12 -13.46 33.38 -8.70
N THR A 13 -14.28 32.74 -7.87
CA THR A 13 -15.60 32.24 -8.23
C THR A 13 -16.68 32.95 -7.41
N THR A 14 -17.46 33.81 -8.05
CA THR A 14 -18.60 34.49 -7.41
C THR A 14 -19.91 33.94 -7.95
N GLY A 15 -20.42 32.84 -7.38
CA GLY A 15 -21.84 32.42 -7.41
C GLY A 15 -22.62 32.43 -8.74
N GLY A 16 -21.97 32.58 -9.88
CA GLY A 16 -22.57 32.82 -11.20
C GLY A 16 -21.47 32.94 -12.27
N ASN A 17 -21.84 32.73 -13.53
CA ASN A 17 -20.97 32.43 -14.69
C ASN A 17 -19.97 33.53 -15.13
N SER A 18 -19.30 34.22 -14.21
CA SER A 18 -18.21 35.15 -14.50
C SER A 18 -16.89 34.55 -14.04
N TYR A 19 -15.91 34.58 -14.94
CA TYR A 19 -14.54 34.16 -14.68
C TYR A 19 -13.62 35.35 -14.95
N ALA A 20 -12.73 35.66 -14.02
CA ALA A 20 -11.67 36.65 -14.21
C ALA A 20 -10.32 35.92 -14.21
N TYR A 21 -9.49 36.22 -15.21
CA TYR A 21 -8.14 35.67 -15.37
C TYR A 21 -7.15 36.81 -15.59
N ALA A 22 -6.00 36.77 -14.93
CA ALA A 22 -4.85 37.62 -15.25
C ALA A 22 -3.56 36.83 -15.06
N GLN A 23 -2.60 37.10 -15.95
CA GLN A 23 -1.29 36.44 -15.97
C GLN A 23 -0.23 37.14 -15.11
N LYS A 24 -0.60 38.16 -14.33
CA LYS A 24 0.26 38.83 -13.34
C LYS A 24 -0.56 39.50 -12.24
N GLU A 25 -1.21 40.63 -12.52
CA GLU A 25 -1.84 41.49 -11.51
C GLU A 25 -3.23 42.00 -11.94
N ILE A 26 -4.18 42.04 -10.99
CA ILE A 26 -5.46 42.77 -11.11
C ILE A 26 -5.58 43.71 -9.91
N ILE A 27 -5.75 45.00 -10.18
CA ILE A 27 -6.03 46.00 -9.13
C ILE A 27 -7.53 46.29 -9.14
N ASN A 28 -8.22 45.90 -8.08
CA ASN A 28 -9.62 46.26 -7.84
C ASN A 28 -9.68 47.35 -6.75
N SER A 29 -10.21 48.53 -7.07
CA SER A 29 -10.50 49.59 -6.09
C SER A 29 -11.96 50.02 -6.21
N SER A 30 -12.63 50.27 -5.07
CA SER A 30 -13.98 50.84 -5.10
C SER A 30 -14.34 51.61 -3.81
N GLU A 31 -15.20 52.62 -4.00
CA GLU A 31 -16.13 53.12 -2.98
C GLU A 31 -17.61 52.89 -3.42
N GLU A 32 -17.96 53.02 -4.71
CA GLU A 32 -19.30 52.66 -5.23
C GLU A 32 -19.33 51.86 -6.56
N VAL A 33 -18.30 51.93 -7.42
CA VAL A 33 -18.21 51.18 -8.69
C VAL A 33 -16.87 50.45 -8.77
N VAL A 34 -16.86 49.22 -9.28
CA VAL A 34 -15.64 48.43 -9.52
C VAL A 34 -15.04 48.80 -10.87
N SER A 35 -13.83 49.35 -10.88
CA SER A 35 -13.04 49.55 -12.09
C SER A 35 -11.95 48.49 -12.20
N GLN A 36 -11.89 47.78 -13.33
CA GLN A 36 -10.79 46.87 -13.67
C GLN A 36 -9.93 47.48 -14.78
N VAL A 37 -8.61 47.52 -14.58
CA VAL A 37 -7.63 47.98 -15.57
C VAL A 37 -6.52 46.94 -15.66
N GLY A 38 -6.32 46.34 -16.83
CA GLY A 38 -5.21 45.42 -17.08
C GLY A 38 -3.93 46.19 -17.41
N ALA A 39 -2.82 45.88 -16.73
CA ALA A 39 -1.59 46.68 -16.78
C ALA A 39 -0.91 46.77 -18.16
N GLU A 40 -1.04 45.75 -19.03
CA GLU A 40 -0.32 45.71 -20.31
C GLU A 40 -1.23 45.68 -21.56
N SER A 41 -2.48 45.18 -21.48
CA SER A 41 -3.30 44.90 -22.68
C SER A 41 -4.79 45.28 -22.57
N GLY A 42 -5.18 46.07 -21.56
CA GLY A 42 -6.57 46.47 -21.33
C GLY A 42 -7.48 45.30 -20.91
N VAL A 43 -8.78 45.58 -20.72
CA VAL A 43 -9.80 44.58 -20.38
C VAL A 43 -10.57 44.21 -21.64
N LYS A 44 -10.57 42.91 -22.02
CA LYS A 44 -11.33 42.40 -23.17
C LYS A 44 -12.57 41.67 -22.70
N TYR A 45 -13.72 42.04 -23.26
CA TYR A 45 -15.01 41.37 -23.03
C TYR A 45 -15.39 40.55 -24.27
N GLY A 46 -15.64 39.25 -24.10
CA GLY A 46 -15.99 38.34 -25.19
C GLY A 46 -15.97 36.87 -24.74
N LYS A 47 -16.38 35.94 -25.63
CA LYS A 47 -16.20 34.51 -25.39
C LYS A 47 -14.71 34.24 -25.17
N PRO A 48 -14.31 33.50 -24.12
CA PRO A 48 -12.92 33.26 -23.83
C PRO A 48 -12.26 32.62 -25.07
N LEU A 49 -11.23 33.29 -25.60
CA LEU A 49 -10.20 32.57 -26.33
C LEU A 49 -9.62 31.62 -25.29
N ILE A 50 -9.88 30.32 -25.46
CA ILE A 50 -9.28 29.27 -24.64
C ILE A 50 -7.78 29.60 -24.65
N PRO A 51 -7.15 29.88 -23.49
CA PRO A 51 -5.71 29.98 -23.43
C PRO A 51 -5.20 28.72 -24.10
N ILE A 52 -4.35 28.84 -25.13
CA ILE A 52 -3.63 27.68 -25.62
C ILE A 52 -2.86 27.20 -24.39
N LEU A 53 -3.38 26.17 -23.74
CA LEU A 53 -2.63 25.41 -22.77
C LEU A 53 -1.46 24.89 -23.60
N VAL A 54 -0.29 25.49 -23.40
CA VAL A 54 0.96 24.89 -23.81
C VAL A 54 1.14 23.72 -22.87
N TYR A 55 0.43 22.65 -23.20
CA TYR A 55 0.60 21.37 -22.59
C TYR A 55 1.99 20.87 -23.03
N GLU A 56 2.89 20.66 -22.08
CA GLU A 56 4.27 20.27 -22.35
C GLU A 56 4.33 18.81 -22.83
N GLU A 57 5.07 18.55 -23.91
CA GLU A 57 5.26 17.22 -24.49
C GLU A 57 5.65 16.18 -23.43
N SER A 58 5.06 14.99 -23.50
CA SER A 58 5.26 13.92 -22.51
C SER A 58 6.65 13.31 -22.67
N TYR A 59 7.60 13.74 -21.86
CA TYR A 59 8.74 12.91 -21.43
C TYR A 59 8.46 12.54 -19.98
N ILE A 60 7.97 11.32 -19.73
CA ILE A 60 7.67 10.83 -18.38
C ILE A 60 8.31 9.46 -18.19
N VAL A 61 8.86 9.26 -16.98
CA VAL A 61 9.51 8.01 -16.59
C VAL A 61 8.93 7.53 -15.27
N HIS A 62 8.32 6.35 -15.28
CA HIS A 62 7.77 5.69 -14.10
C HIS A 62 8.75 4.66 -13.54
N PHE A 63 9.02 4.74 -12.24
CA PHE A 63 9.65 3.66 -11.48
C PHE A 63 8.66 2.55 -11.15
N ARG A 64 9.00 1.28 -11.39
CA ARG A 64 8.14 0.12 -11.06
C ARG A 64 8.94 -1.03 -10.46
N PRO A 65 8.33 -1.84 -9.58
CA PRO A 65 8.99 -3.04 -9.11
C PRO A 65 9.13 -4.03 -10.27
N ASN A 66 10.18 -4.84 -10.23
CA ASN A 66 10.37 -5.87 -11.24
C ASN A 66 9.35 -7.01 -11.08
N ARG A 67 9.17 -7.82 -12.13
CA ARG A 67 8.23 -8.97 -12.14
C ARG A 67 8.49 -10.00 -11.04
N THR A 68 9.74 -10.11 -10.58
CA THR A 68 10.16 -11.09 -9.57
C THR A 68 9.97 -10.62 -8.14
N TRP A 69 9.62 -9.34 -7.90
CA TRP A 69 9.36 -8.80 -6.58
C TRP A 69 8.26 -9.58 -5.85
N LYS A 70 8.54 -9.97 -4.61
CA LYS A 70 7.65 -10.69 -3.68
C LYS A 70 7.54 -9.99 -2.33
N GLY A 71 7.69 -8.67 -2.31
CA GLY A 71 7.48 -7.87 -1.12
C GLY A 71 8.69 -7.80 -0.18
N GLU A 72 9.89 -8.12 -0.66
CA GLU A 72 11.18 -8.03 0.07
C GLU A 72 11.48 -6.59 0.54
N PHE A 73 10.82 -5.63 -0.10
CA PHE A 73 10.76 -4.22 0.25
C PHE A 73 9.35 -3.69 -0.09
N GLY A 74 8.96 -2.59 0.54
CA GLY A 74 7.69 -1.92 0.27
C GLY A 74 7.80 -1.09 -0.99
N PHE A 75 6.88 -1.28 -1.93
CA PHE A 75 6.74 -0.43 -3.09
C PHE A 75 5.26 -0.18 -3.34
N ASP A 76 4.84 1.09 -3.33
CA ASP A 76 3.44 1.46 -3.46
C ASP A 76 3.25 2.54 -4.53
N TRP A 77 2.32 2.30 -5.46
CA TRP A 77 2.02 3.17 -6.58
C TRP A 77 0.55 3.07 -6.98
N VAL A 78 0.04 4.16 -7.57
CA VAL A 78 -1.30 4.14 -8.17
C VAL A 78 -1.28 3.26 -9.41
N ARG A 79 -1.97 2.12 -9.34
CA ARG A 79 -2.03 1.13 -10.43
C ARG A 79 -2.80 1.67 -11.63
N ASN A 80 -2.19 1.56 -12.81
CA ASN A 80 -2.81 1.92 -14.09
C ASN A 80 -2.98 0.73 -15.06
N GLY A 81 -2.52 -0.45 -14.68
CA GLY A 81 -2.71 -1.71 -15.39
C GLY A 81 -2.03 -1.86 -16.73
N THR A 82 -1.08 -0.98 -17.06
CA THR A 82 -0.35 -1.04 -18.33
C THR A 82 1.14 -0.74 -18.21
N ASP A 83 1.60 -0.26 -17.07
CA ASP A 83 2.99 0.20 -16.91
C ASP A 83 3.84 -0.68 -16.00
N SER A 84 3.32 -1.82 -15.54
CA SER A 84 4.06 -2.79 -14.73
C SER A 84 3.90 -4.21 -15.27
N THR A 85 4.83 -5.10 -14.92
CA THR A 85 4.79 -6.53 -15.29
C THR A 85 4.45 -7.45 -14.12
N VAL A 86 4.02 -6.88 -12.99
CA VAL A 86 3.56 -7.68 -11.85
C VAL A 86 2.27 -8.42 -12.19
N GLN A 87 2.01 -9.55 -11.51
CA GLN A 87 0.86 -10.41 -11.82
C GLN A 87 -0.49 -9.71 -11.65
N VAL A 88 -0.60 -8.80 -10.68
CA VAL A 88 -1.83 -8.07 -10.38
C VAL A 88 -1.54 -6.58 -10.54
N ASP A 89 -2.12 -5.97 -11.56
CA ASP A 89 -2.02 -4.53 -11.81
C ASP A 89 -3.39 -3.98 -12.25
N GLU A 90 -4.39 -4.06 -11.39
CA GLU A 90 -5.73 -3.59 -11.74
C GLU A 90 -5.83 -2.07 -11.55
N ARG A 91 -6.40 -1.36 -12.52
CA ARG A 91 -6.53 0.11 -12.51
C ARG A 91 -7.29 0.59 -11.28
N TYR A 92 -6.66 1.43 -10.44
CA TYR A 92 -7.33 2.00 -9.26
C TYR A 92 -8.60 2.78 -9.62
N SER A 93 -8.62 3.44 -10.78
CA SER A 93 -9.82 4.12 -11.27
C SER A 93 -11.00 3.18 -11.51
N ASP A 94 -10.77 1.88 -11.65
CA ASP A 94 -11.80 0.87 -11.93
C ASP A 94 -12.19 0.07 -10.69
N ILE A 95 -11.28 -0.06 -9.72
CA ILE A 95 -11.45 -0.94 -8.56
C ILE A 95 -11.55 -0.20 -7.22
N VAL A 96 -11.58 1.13 -7.18
CA VAL A 96 -11.80 1.91 -5.94
C VAL A 96 -13.25 2.40 -5.85
N GLY A 97 -13.89 2.16 -4.70
CA GLY A 97 -15.34 2.31 -4.55
C GLY A 97 -15.84 1.96 -3.15
N LYS A 98 -17.08 1.46 -3.04
CA LYS A 98 -17.69 0.99 -1.77
C LYS A 98 -18.67 -0.17 -2.02
N TYR A 99 -18.95 -0.96 -1.00
CA TYR A 99 -19.95 -2.04 -1.02
C TYR A 99 -21.32 -1.67 -0.40
N GLY A 100 -21.50 -0.40 0.00
CA GLY A 100 -22.71 0.05 0.69
C GLY A 100 -22.85 -0.61 2.07
N MET A 101 -24.05 -1.06 2.43
CA MET A 101 -24.32 -1.67 3.75
C MET A 101 -23.94 -3.15 3.85
N HIS A 102 -23.53 -3.78 2.74
CA HIS A 102 -23.19 -5.20 2.72
C HIS A 102 -21.68 -5.38 2.73
N TYR A 103 -21.19 -6.30 3.56
CA TYR A 103 -19.80 -6.71 3.54
C TYR A 103 -19.45 -7.42 2.23
N ALA A 104 -18.24 -7.22 1.70
CA ALA A 104 -17.86 -7.60 0.33
C ALA A 104 -18.05 -9.09 0.00
N THR A 105 -17.92 -9.99 0.98
CA THR A 105 -18.09 -11.44 0.78
C THR A 105 -19.56 -11.89 0.78
N SER A 106 -20.50 -11.01 1.11
CA SER A 106 -21.93 -11.32 1.09
C SER A 106 -22.45 -11.50 -0.33
N LYS A 107 -23.33 -12.49 -0.55
CA LYS A 107 -24.01 -12.69 -1.84
C LYS A 107 -24.82 -11.48 -2.32
N LYS A 108 -25.21 -10.59 -1.40
CA LYS A 108 -25.97 -9.36 -1.69
C LYS A 108 -25.06 -8.15 -1.96
N ALA A 109 -23.76 -8.28 -1.71
CA ALA A 109 -22.81 -7.19 -1.88
C ALA A 109 -22.71 -6.82 -3.36
N LYS A 110 -22.73 -5.52 -3.62
CA LYS A 110 -22.49 -4.96 -4.95
C LYS A 110 -21.42 -3.88 -4.82
N PHE A 111 -20.32 -4.06 -5.52
CA PHE A 111 -19.30 -3.05 -5.59
C PHE A 111 -19.78 -1.89 -6.46
N ILE A 112 -19.66 -0.67 -5.94
CA ILE A 112 -19.95 0.55 -6.68
C ILE A 112 -18.65 1.35 -6.74
N LYS A 113 -18.03 1.37 -7.92
CA LYS A 113 -16.90 2.25 -8.23
C LYS A 113 -17.28 3.70 -7.93
N SER A 114 -16.39 4.43 -7.29
CA SER A 114 -16.60 5.82 -6.94
C SER A 114 -15.41 6.66 -7.35
N PHE A 115 -15.65 7.61 -8.25
CA PHE A 115 -14.66 8.61 -8.62
C PHE A 115 -14.19 9.39 -7.39
N GLN A 116 -15.11 9.79 -6.51
CA GLN A 116 -14.75 10.52 -5.28
C GLN A 116 -13.80 9.71 -4.38
N GLU A 117 -14.06 8.41 -4.18
CA GLU A 117 -13.18 7.55 -3.38
C GLU A 117 -11.83 7.33 -4.07
N TYR A 118 -11.82 7.15 -5.38
CA TYR A 118 -10.59 7.11 -6.16
C TYR A 118 -9.76 8.40 -5.99
N PHE A 119 -10.38 9.59 -6.06
CA PHE A 119 -9.67 10.85 -5.83
C PHE A 119 -9.13 10.99 -4.42
N LYS A 120 -9.84 10.47 -3.40
CA LYS A 120 -9.31 10.44 -2.03
C LYS A 120 -8.08 9.53 -1.93
N CYS A 121 -8.12 8.37 -2.58
CA CYS A 121 -7.02 7.42 -2.62
C CYS A 121 -5.77 8.01 -3.28
N VAL A 122 -5.89 8.57 -4.50
CA VAL A 122 -4.72 9.06 -5.22
C VAL A 122 -4.15 10.38 -4.68
N LYS A 123 -4.87 11.07 -3.78
CA LYS A 123 -4.37 12.27 -3.08
C LYS A 123 -3.24 11.97 -2.10
N GLU A 124 -3.01 10.70 -1.75
CA GLU A 124 -1.85 10.28 -0.97
C GLU A 124 -0.52 10.47 -1.71
N TYR A 125 -0.57 10.67 -3.03
CA TYR A 125 0.59 10.73 -3.90
C TYR A 125 0.74 12.12 -4.53
N ASN A 126 1.96 12.63 -4.55
CA ASN A 126 2.31 13.75 -5.40
C ASN A 126 2.24 13.33 -6.87
N VAL A 127 2.06 14.29 -7.78
CA VAL A 127 1.84 14.00 -9.19
C VAL A 127 2.75 14.83 -10.09
N ILE A 128 3.39 14.17 -11.06
CA ILE A 128 3.97 14.81 -12.23
C ILE A 128 2.94 14.71 -13.35
N SER A 129 2.53 15.84 -13.92
CA SER A 129 1.50 15.86 -14.96
C SER A 129 2.12 16.25 -16.30
N SER A 130 1.73 15.55 -17.36
CA SER A 130 1.91 15.98 -18.75
C SER A 130 0.56 16.12 -19.44
N ILE A 131 0.56 16.50 -20.73
CA ILE A 131 -0.65 16.53 -21.57
C ILE A 131 -1.41 15.20 -21.54
N ARG A 132 -0.65 14.10 -21.62
CA ARG A 132 -1.19 12.77 -21.96
C ARG A 132 -1.37 11.89 -20.74
N GLU A 133 -0.67 12.17 -19.64
CA GLU A 133 -0.76 11.35 -18.46
C GLU A 133 -0.39 12.06 -17.16
N LYS A 134 -0.85 11.45 -16.07
CA LYS A 134 -0.46 11.77 -14.71
C LYS A 134 0.38 10.63 -14.16
N TYR A 135 1.57 10.96 -13.69
CA TYR A 135 2.43 10.07 -12.96
C TYR A 135 2.31 10.35 -11.46
N TYR A 136 1.60 9.48 -10.75
CA TYR A 136 1.57 9.51 -9.29
C TYR A 136 2.88 8.93 -8.76
N ILE A 137 3.62 9.75 -8.04
CA ILE A 137 4.97 9.46 -7.56
C ILE A 137 4.89 8.31 -6.53
N PRO A 138 5.55 7.16 -6.79
CA PRO A 138 5.50 6.00 -5.92
C PRO A 138 6.37 6.17 -4.67
N PHE A 139 6.09 5.34 -3.67
CA PHE A 139 6.87 5.21 -2.45
C PHE A 139 7.65 3.90 -2.44
N LEU A 140 8.89 3.95 -1.95
CA LEU A 140 9.78 2.80 -1.72
C LEU A 140 10.24 2.80 -0.26
N THR A 141 10.21 1.64 0.40
CA THR A 141 10.99 1.39 1.61
C THR A 141 12.30 0.69 1.29
N LEU A 142 13.40 1.16 1.88
CA LEU A 142 14.75 0.68 1.62
C LEU A 142 15.61 0.86 2.88
N LEU A 143 16.01 -0.22 3.54
CA LEU A 143 16.85 -0.18 4.74
C LEU A 143 18.29 0.23 4.41
N GLY A 144 19.00 0.79 5.40
CA GLY A 144 20.43 1.09 5.25
C GLY A 144 21.23 -0.17 4.90
N GLY A 145 22.02 -0.11 3.83
CA GLY A 145 22.76 -1.25 3.28
C GLY A 145 21.99 -2.11 2.28
N GLN A 146 20.66 -1.93 2.17
CA GLN A 146 19.81 -2.65 1.22
C GLN A 146 19.95 -2.07 -0.19
N GLU A 147 19.78 -2.94 -1.17
CA GLU A 147 19.82 -2.64 -2.60
C GLU A 147 18.59 -3.23 -3.28
N VAL A 148 18.05 -2.50 -4.25
CA VAL A 148 16.91 -2.93 -5.06
C VAL A 148 17.16 -2.64 -6.53
N THR A 149 16.60 -3.49 -7.39
CA THR A 149 16.61 -3.30 -8.84
C THR A 149 15.17 -3.13 -9.32
N LEU A 150 14.92 -2.03 -10.02
CA LEU A 150 13.60 -1.60 -10.49
C LEU A 150 13.55 -1.53 -12.01
N ASP A 151 12.32 -1.57 -12.50
CA ASP A 151 11.98 -1.36 -13.91
C ASP A 151 11.72 0.14 -14.14
N LEU A 152 11.96 0.60 -15.37
CA LEU A 152 11.61 1.94 -15.82
C LEU A 152 10.66 1.85 -17.01
N TYR A 153 9.50 2.48 -16.89
CA TYR A 153 8.54 2.64 -17.97
C TYR A 153 8.62 4.07 -18.50
N TYR A 154 8.87 4.22 -19.80
CA TYR A 154 9.03 5.50 -20.48
C TYR A 154 7.85 5.79 -21.36
N ARG A 155 7.43 7.05 -21.39
CA ARG A 155 6.64 7.62 -22.48
C ARG A 155 7.31 8.91 -22.95
N ILE A 156 7.74 8.90 -24.20
CA ILE A 156 8.54 9.96 -24.81
C ILE A 156 7.82 10.42 -26.08
N SER A 157 7.35 11.66 -26.09
CA SER A 157 6.77 12.32 -27.27
C SER A 157 7.68 13.38 -27.88
N LYS A 158 8.78 13.72 -27.20
CA LYS A 158 9.88 14.51 -27.74
C LYS A 158 11.15 14.11 -27.02
N ILE A 159 12.21 13.87 -27.79
CA ILE A 159 13.55 13.54 -27.27
C ILE A 159 14.18 14.79 -26.66
N THR A 160 14.99 14.61 -25.63
CA THR A 160 15.69 15.68 -24.91
C THR A 160 17.21 15.54 -25.09
N ASP A 161 17.95 16.62 -24.93
CA ASP A 161 19.41 16.64 -25.10
C ASP A 161 20.11 15.70 -24.11
N SER A 162 19.62 15.67 -22.86
CA SER A 162 20.14 14.77 -21.83
C SER A 162 19.15 14.53 -20.70
N VAL A 163 19.37 13.41 -20.01
CA VAL A 163 18.63 13.01 -18.81
C VAL A 163 19.64 12.66 -17.73
N GLU A 164 19.44 13.21 -16.54
CA GLU A 164 20.29 12.95 -15.37
C GLU A 164 19.47 12.54 -14.16
N PHE A 165 20.14 11.93 -13.18
CA PHE A 165 19.56 11.62 -11.89
C PHE A 165 19.94 12.69 -10.85
N ASP A 166 18.94 13.22 -10.16
CA ASP A 166 19.11 14.12 -9.02
C ASP A 166 18.71 13.40 -7.72
N TYR A 167 19.68 13.18 -6.84
CA TYR A 167 19.54 12.48 -5.57
C TYR A 167 20.71 12.78 -4.62
N ASN A 168 20.53 12.47 -3.34
CA ASN A 168 21.57 12.61 -2.34
C ASN A 168 22.62 11.48 -2.45
N LYS A 169 23.79 11.80 -3.05
CA LYS A 169 24.91 10.86 -3.25
C LYS A 169 25.61 10.38 -1.98
N GLU A 170 25.40 11.06 -0.85
CA GLU A 170 25.90 10.58 0.45
C GLU A 170 25.01 9.50 1.06
N LEU A 171 23.75 9.43 0.63
CA LEU A 171 22.75 8.48 1.11
C LEU A 171 22.51 7.32 0.15
N PHE A 172 22.70 7.54 -1.15
CA PHE A 172 22.38 6.53 -2.15
C PHE A 172 23.48 6.37 -3.20
N THR A 173 23.54 5.18 -3.78
CA THR A 173 24.12 4.97 -5.11
C THR A 173 23.01 4.58 -6.07
N VAL A 174 22.99 5.21 -7.23
CA VAL A 174 22.03 4.93 -8.31
C VAL A 174 22.82 4.55 -9.55
N ILE A 175 22.56 3.35 -10.05
CA ILE A 175 23.21 2.79 -11.24
C ILE A 175 22.14 2.55 -12.30
N LEU A 176 22.32 3.18 -13.46
CA LEU A 176 21.50 2.91 -14.63
C LEU A 176 22.08 1.69 -15.36
N ASN A 177 21.35 0.59 -15.37
CA ASN A 177 21.78 -0.67 -15.99
C ASN A 177 21.52 -0.68 -17.50
N GLN A 178 20.59 0.16 -17.97
CA GLN A 178 20.21 0.29 -19.37
C GLN A 178 20.03 1.76 -19.73
N SER A 179 20.66 2.19 -20.83
CA SER A 179 20.52 3.55 -21.33
C SER A 179 19.06 3.97 -21.52
N HIS A 180 18.78 5.25 -21.32
CA HIS A 180 17.48 5.83 -21.66
C HIS A 180 17.19 5.63 -23.16
N PRO A 181 15.91 5.44 -23.56
CA PRO A 181 15.56 5.37 -24.97
C PRO A 181 15.96 6.66 -25.71
N SER A 182 16.49 6.50 -26.92
CA SER A 182 16.94 7.60 -27.79
C SER A 182 15.93 8.00 -28.85
N GLU A 183 14.74 7.40 -28.84
CA GLU A 183 13.67 7.62 -29.81
C GLU A 183 12.34 7.90 -29.09
N GLU A 184 11.41 8.53 -29.82
CA GLU A 184 10.04 8.70 -29.34
C GLU A 184 9.32 7.35 -29.26
N GLY A 185 8.53 7.16 -28.22
CA GLY A 185 7.78 5.93 -28.04
C GLY A 185 7.38 5.64 -26.61
N THR A 186 6.94 4.40 -26.42
CA THR A 186 6.65 3.82 -25.10
C THR A 186 7.54 2.63 -24.90
N TYR A 187 8.31 2.62 -23.81
CA TYR A 187 9.32 1.60 -23.55
C TYR A 187 9.15 1.03 -22.15
N TYR A 188 9.31 -0.29 -22.04
CA TYR A 188 9.39 -0.98 -20.76
C TYR A 188 10.78 -1.59 -20.61
N ASN A 189 11.60 -1.00 -19.75
CA ASN A 189 12.96 -1.47 -19.53
C ASN A 189 12.99 -2.22 -18.19
N ALA A 190 13.01 -3.56 -18.27
CA ALA A 190 13.08 -4.43 -17.09
C ALA A 190 14.48 -4.38 -16.47
N ASN A 191 14.60 -4.32 -15.14
CA ASN A 191 15.84 -4.21 -14.39
C ASN A 191 16.71 -3.01 -14.80
N ALA A 192 16.08 -1.91 -15.18
CA ALA A 192 16.75 -0.74 -15.75
C ALA A 192 17.60 0.06 -14.76
N ILE A 193 17.27 0.02 -13.46
CA ILE A 193 17.95 0.84 -12.46
C ILE A 193 18.17 0.07 -11.17
N THR A 194 19.36 0.22 -10.58
CA THR A 194 19.70 -0.31 -9.26
C THR A 194 19.93 0.85 -8.29
N ILE A 195 19.27 0.78 -7.14
CA ILE A 195 19.31 1.79 -6.08
C ILE A 195 19.75 1.10 -4.79
N ARG A 196 20.79 1.64 -4.15
CA ARG A 196 21.27 1.18 -2.85
C ARG A 196 21.24 2.31 -1.84
N ALA A 197 20.68 2.06 -0.66
CA ALA A 197 20.82 2.96 0.48
C ALA A 197 22.15 2.68 1.19
N LEU A 198 23.01 3.69 1.30
CA LEU A 198 24.33 3.57 1.92
C LEU A 198 24.26 3.56 3.45
N LYS A 199 23.30 4.28 4.03
CA LYS A 199 23.08 4.43 5.47
C LYS A 199 21.61 4.79 5.75
N SER A 200 21.22 4.77 7.02
CA SER A 200 19.89 5.23 7.43
C SER A 200 19.74 6.75 7.37
N PHE A 201 18.51 7.22 7.26
CA PHE A 201 18.14 8.63 7.13
C PHE A 201 16.77 8.94 7.77
N ASN A 202 16.65 10.14 8.33
CA ASN A 202 15.51 10.54 9.17
C ASN A 202 14.45 11.39 8.43
N LYS A 203 14.63 11.63 7.13
CA LYS A 203 13.70 12.39 6.29
C LYS A 203 13.51 11.67 4.97
N ASN A 204 12.29 11.64 4.45
CA ASN A 204 12.02 11.11 3.12
C ASN A 204 12.98 11.74 2.11
N GLN A 205 13.50 10.91 1.21
CA GLN A 205 14.40 11.32 0.15
C GLN A 205 13.72 11.08 -1.20
N SER A 206 14.21 11.74 -2.23
CA SER A 206 13.74 11.52 -3.59
C SER A 206 14.90 11.11 -4.49
N ILE A 207 14.62 10.18 -5.41
CA ILE A 207 15.44 9.95 -6.59
C ILE A 207 14.65 10.49 -7.78
N LYS A 208 15.15 11.55 -8.39
CA LYS A 208 14.51 12.23 -9.50
C LYS A 208 15.23 11.93 -10.80
N ILE A 209 14.47 11.86 -11.88
CA ILE A 209 14.94 11.85 -13.25
C ILE A 209 14.62 13.23 -13.82
N VAL A 210 15.66 13.93 -14.26
CA VAL A 210 15.59 15.32 -14.72
C VAL A 210 15.99 15.37 -16.19
N LYS A 211 15.08 15.86 -17.04
CA LYS A 211 15.43 16.22 -18.42
C LYS A 211 16.09 17.59 -18.45
N ILE A 212 17.06 17.76 -19.35
CA ILE A 212 17.70 19.04 -19.62
C ILE A 212 17.47 19.37 -21.09
N GLU A 213 16.77 20.46 -21.34
CA GLU A 213 16.44 20.95 -22.68
C GLU A 213 16.68 22.45 -22.73
N ASP A 214 17.55 22.92 -23.64
CA ASP A 214 17.95 24.33 -23.73
C ASP A 214 18.48 24.91 -22.39
N GLY A 215 19.10 24.07 -21.57
CA GLY A 215 19.59 24.42 -20.23
C GLY A 215 18.50 24.49 -19.15
N ILE A 216 17.23 24.25 -19.49
CA ILE A 216 16.10 24.19 -18.57
C ILE A 216 15.99 22.77 -18.01
N LYS A 217 15.89 22.66 -16.67
CA LYS A 217 15.71 21.41 -15.95
C LYS A 217 14.23 21.18 -15.64
N SER A 218 13.69 20.03 -16.06
CA SER A 218 12.34 19.59 -15.71
C SER A 218 12.35 18.18 -15.13
N ILE A 219 11.61 17.96 -14.04
CA ILE A 219 11.47 16.64 -13.42
C ILE A 219 10.49 15.81 -14.26
N VAL A 220 10.95 14.67 -14.76
CA VAL A 220 10.20 13.76 -15.62
C VAL A 220 9.89 12.42 -14.96
N GLY A 221 10.56 12.13 -13.85
CA GLY A 221 10.29 10.98 -13.00
C GLY A 221 10.78 11.25 -11.58
N GLU A 222 10.13 10.66 -10.60
CA GLU A 222 10.50 10.77 -9.20
C GLU A 222 10.07 9.50 -8.46
N LEU A 223 10.90 9.06 -7.53
CA LEU A 223 10.63 7.98 -6.58
C LEU A 223 10.89 8.52 -5.19
N VAL A 224 9.91 8.42 -4.28
CA VAL A 224 10.11 8.78 -2.87
C VAL A 224 10.62 7.57 -2.11
N ILE A 225 11.76 7.71 -1.44
CA ILE A 225 12.28 6.72 -0.50
C ILE A 225 11.89 7.17 0.92
N VAL A 226 11.09 6.36 1.59
CA VAL A 226 10.55 6.65 2.91
C VAL A 226 11.66 6.56 3.96
N LYS A 227 11.71 7.53 4.90
CA LYS A 227 12.68 7.58 6.00
C LYS A 227 12.76 6.27 6.78
N ASN A 228 13.97 5.82 7.09
CA ASN A 228 14.25 4.52 7.70
C ASN A 228 15.11 4.62 8.98
N GLY A 229 15.29 5.83 9.52
CA GLY A 229 16.09 6.04 10.72
C GLY A 229 15.44 5.55 12.02
N GLU A 230 14.12 5.33 12.01
CA GLU A 230 13.39 4.65 13.07
C GLU A 230 12.78 3.36 12.54
N ILE A 231 13.14 2.24 13.16
CA ILE A 231 12.66 0.90 12.82
C ILE A 231 11.91 0.35 14.03
N LYS A 232 10.73 -0.19 13.81
CA LYS A 232 9.90 -0.77 14.87
C LYS A 232 10.24 -2.25 15.01
N ASN A 233 10.51 -2.69 16.24
CA ASN A 233 10.68 -4.12 16.52
C ASN A 233 9.39 -4.66 17.13
N VAL A 234 8.94 -5.82 16.67
CA VAL A 234 7.80 -6.54 17.25
C VAL A 234 8.21 -7.94 17.62
N LYS A 235 7.73 -8.42 18.76
CA LYS A 235 7.98 -9.78 19.21
C LYS A 235 6.81 -10.67 18.81
N ILE A 236 7.10 -11.83 18.25
CA ILE A 236 6.12 -12.80 17.77
C ILE A 236 6.50 -14.16 18.33
N LEU A 237 5.57 -14.81 19.04
CA LEU A 237 5.71 -16.17 19.52
C LEU A 237 4.82 -17.10 18.68
N LEU A 238 5.42 -18.13 18.09
CA LEU A 238 4.71 -19.20 17.41
C LEU A 238 4.47 -20.33 18.40
N ILE A 239 3.21 -20.75 18.52
CA ILE A 239 2.76 -21.74 19.49
C ILE A 239 2.06 -22.86 18.73
N ASN A 240 2.73 -24.00 18.62
CA ASN A 240 2.07 -25.20 18.12
C ASN A 240 1.13 -25.74 19.20
N VAL A 241 -0.13 -25.98 18.84
CA VAL A 241 -1.14 -26.53 19.74
C VAL A 241 -1.33 -28.01 19.44
N SER A 242 -1.15 -28.85 20.45
CA SER A 242 -1.42 -30.28 20.37
C SER A 242 -2.78 -30.58 21.01
N TYR A 243 -3.62 -31.25 20.24
CA TYR A 243 -4.94 -31.66 20.69
C TYR A 243 -5.09 -33.17 20.49
N PRO A 244 -4.97 -34.00 21.55
CA PRO A 244 -4.76 -35.45 21.41
C PRO A 244 -5.79 -36.21 20.59
N THR A 245 -7.00 -35.68 20.45
CA THR A 245 -8.09 -36.35 19.74
C THR A 245 -8.23 -35.92 18.28
N ILE A 246 -7.39 -34.99 17.80
CA ILE A 246 -7.41 -34.47 16.42
C ILE A 246 -6.01 -34.43 15.83
N ASP A 247 -5.91 -35.00 14.64
CA ASP A 247 -4.70 -35.01 13.83
C ASP A 247 -4.72 -33.87 12.79
N GLY A 248 -3.55 -33.30 12.48
CA GLY A 248 -3.40 -32.23 11.50
C GLY A 248 -1.99 -31.65 11.46
N GLN A 249 -1.61 -31.11 10.29
CA GLN A 249 -0.40 -30.30 10.16
C GLN A 249 -0.55 -29.04 11.00
N LYS A 250 0.48 -28.70 11.78
CA LYS A 250 0.50 -27.46 12.57
C LYS A 250 1.77 -26.65 12.34
N ASP A 251 2.81 -27.22 11.77
CA ASP A 251 4.06 -26.50 11.57
C ASP A 251 3.87 -25.30 10.64
N ILE A 252 4.42 -24.16 11.06
CA ILE A 252 4.50 -22.96 10.23
C ILE A 252 5.76 -23.10 9.38
N SER A 253 5.60 -23.08 8.06
CA SER A 253 6.71 -23.34 7.16
C SER A 253 7.69 -22.16 7.08
N PRO A 254 8.97 -22.38 6.71
CA PRO A 254 9.92 -21.30 6.47
C PRO A 254 9.45 -20.26 5.45
N GLU A 255 8.62 -20.66 4.48
CA GLU A 255 8.04 -19.76 3.48
C GLU A 255 7.01 -18.81 4.11
N GLU A 256 6.15 -19.29 5.02
CA GLU A 256 5.21 -18.43 5.77
C GLU A 256 5.97 -17.39 6.62
N ILE A 257 7.09 -17.80 7.21
CA ILE A 257 7.96 -16.90 7.97
C ILE A 257 8.64 -15.87 7.07
N LEU A 258 9.08 -16.26 5.87
CA LEU A 258 9.65 -15.33 4.91
C LEU A 258 8.61 -14.28 4.46
N VAL A 259 7.39 -14.70 4.12
CA VAL A 259 6.30 -13.78 3.75
C VAL A 259 5.93 -12.86 4.92
N LEU A 260 5.91 -13.37 6.15
CA LEU A 260 5.69 -12.56 7.35
C LEU A 260 6.77 -11.48 7.51
N ARG A 261 8.05 -11.85 7.40
CA ARG A 261 9.16 -10.89 7.45
C ARG A 261 9.05 -9.85 6.35
N ASN A 262 8.82 -10.30 5.12
CA ASN A 262 8.67 -9.41 3.97
C ASN A 262 7.52 -8.42 4.17
N SER A 263 6.33 -8.90 4.55
CA SER A 263 5.14 -8.05 4.74
C SER A 263 5.33 -6.97 5.82
N LEU A 264 5.96 -7.31 6.94
CA LEU A 264 6.25 -6.37 8.02
C LEU A 264 7.39 -5.39 7.64
N ASN A 265 8.42 -5.87 6.93
CA ASN A 265 9.53 -5.06 6.46
C ASN A 265 9.09 -3.93 5.51
N GLN A 266 7.98 -4.11 4.79
CA GLN A 266 7.41 -3.06 3.94
C GLN A 266 7.06 -1.79 4.73
N ALA A 267 6.79 -1.91 6.03
CA ALA A 267 6.53 -0.80 6.96
C ALA A 267 7.69 -0.55 7.95
N TYR A 268 8.89 -1.05 7.67
CA TYR A 268 10.04 -1.06 8.60
C TYR A 268 9.72 -1.64 9.98
N ILE A 269 8.96 -2.74 9.98
CA ILE A 269 8.73 -3.55 11.18
C ILE A 269 9.60 -4.79 11.09
N LEU A 270 10.56 -4.92 12.00
CA LEU A 270 11.39 -6.12 12.13
C LEU A 270 10.75 -7.07 13.16
N PRO A 271 10.33 -8.28 12.73
CA PRO A 271 9.83 -9.27 13.67
C PRO A 271 10.97 -10.07 14.31
N ASP A 272 10.99 -10.07 15.63
CA ASP A 272 11.71 -11.03 16.47
C ASP A 272 10.79 -12.23 16.69
N ILE A 273 11.11 -13.36 16.05
CA ILE A 273 10.23 -14.53 15.98
C ILE A 273 10.83 -15.64 16.82
N GLU A 274 10.08 -16.06 17.83
CA GLU A 274 10.39 -17.18 18.71
C GLU A 274 9.39 -18.31 18.48
N GLU A 275 9.84 -19.54 18.65
CA GLU A 275 8.98 -20.74 18.66
C GLU A 275 8.96 -21.30 20.08
N LEU A 276 7.77 -21.64 20.57
CA LEU A 276 7.63 -22.34 21.84
C LEU A 276 8.26 -23.73 21.72
N SER A 277 9.11 -24.11 22.67
CA SER A 277 9.89 -25.36 22.60
C SER A 277 9.01 -26.61 22.59
N ASP A 278 7.95 -26.59 23.39
CA ASP A 278 7.01 -27.68 23.57
C ASP A 278 5.64 -27.24 23.06
N ASP A 279 4.88 -28.20 22.54
CA ASP A 279 3.51 -27.94 22.14
C ASP A 279 2.65 -27.50 23.34
N LEU A 280 1.78 -26.53 23.12
CA LEU A 280 0.67 -26.29 24.04
C LEU A 280 -0.31 -27.45 23.96
N VAL A 281 -0.28 -28.35 24.95
CA VAL A 281 -1.19 -29.48 25.02
C VAL A 281 -2.51 -29.02 25.63
N VAL A 282 -3.59 -29.14 24.87
CA VAL A 282 -4.95 -28.83 25.35
C VAL A 282 -5.68 -30.15 25.60
N GLU A 283 -5.94 -30.46 26.87
CA GLU A 283 -6.66 -31.66 27.28
C GLU A 283 -8.16 -31.58 26.98
N SER A 284 -8.77 -32.75 26.86
CA SER A 284 -10.17 -32.85 26.46
C SER A 284 -11.13 -32.60 27.65
N ASN A 285 -12.07 -31.65 27.52
CA ASN A 285 -13.13 -31.34 28.48
C ASN A 285 -14.47 -30.96 27.79
N TRP A 286 -15.50 -30.56 28.55
CA TRP A 286 -16.83 -30.21 28.03
C TRP A 286 -16.83 -29.07 26.98
N TYR A 287 -15.83 -28.18 27.01
CA TYR A 287 -15.63 -27.10 26.04
C TYR A 287 -15.31 -27.66 24.65
N ASP A 288 -14.84 -28.90 24.59
CA ASP A 288 -14.54 -29.60 23.35
C ASP A 288 -15.78 -30.01 22.57
N GLU A 289 -16.86 -30.31 23.27
CA GLU A 289 -18.15 -30.57 22.64
C GLU A 289 -18.71 -29.31 21.97
N ILE A 290 -18.12 -28.14 22.19
CA ILE A 290 -18.48 -26.89 21.51
C ILE A 290 -17.61 -26.71 20.26
N PHE A 291 -16.30 -26.93 20.36
CA PHE A 291 -15.36 -26.66 19.27
C PHE A 291 -14.98 -27.86 18.40
N PHE A 292 -15.36 -29.10 18.72
CA PHE A 292 -14.91 -30.28 17.95
C PHE A 292 -16.08 -31.13 17.42
N THR A 293 -17.23 -30.48 17.18
CA THR A 293 -18.45 -31.12 16.68
C THR A 293 -18.49 -31.31 15.16
N ALA A 294 -17.57 -30.67 14.44
CA ALA A 294 -17.57 -30.68 12.99
C ALA A 294 -16.88 -31.93 12.43
N LYS A 295 -17.54 -32.55 11.44
CA LYS A 295 -16.92 -33.57 10.59
C LYS A 295 -16.74 -33.04 9.16
N THR A 296 -15.63 -33.41 8.54
CA THR A 296 -15.42 -33.22 7.10
C THR A 296 -16.22 -34.26 6.29
N LYS A 297 -16.27 -34.12 4.95
CA LYS A 297 -16.91 -35.11 4.06
C LYS A 297 -16.34 -36.53 4.17
N GLY A 298 -15.20 -36.72 4.83
CA GLY A 298 -14.56 -38.02 5.09
C GLY A 298 -14.60 -38.45 6.56
N ASP A 299 -15.56 -37.96 7.36
CA ASP A 299 -15.77 -38.30 8.77
C ASP A 299 -14.62 -37.97 9.75
N LYS A 300 -13.57 -37.26 9.31
CA LYS A 300 -12.52 -36.75 10.21
C LYS A 300 -13.07 -35.61 11.07
N LYS A 301 -12.82 -35.68 12.39
CA LYS A 301 -13.07 -34.59 13.33
C LYS A 301 -12.18 -33.40 12.99
N VAL A 302 -12.76 -32.20 13.03
CA VAL A 302 -12.07 -30.92 12.82
C VAL A 302 -12.62 -29.89 13.81
N LEU A 303 -11.90 -28.77 13.93
CA LEU A 303 -12.35 -27.63 14.72
C LEU A 303 -13.58 -26.96 14.08
N ASP A 304 -14.62 -26.72 14.90
CA ASP A 304 -15.82 -25.93 14.61
C ASP A 304 -15.47 -24.44 14.73
N ASP A 305 -15.61 -23.76 13.61
CA ASP A 305 -15.36 -22.34 13.43
C ASP A 305 -16.61 -21.48 13.62
N SER A 306 -17.71 -22.05 14.13
CA SER A 306 -18.96 -21.31 14.36
C SER A 306 -18.82 -20.14 15.36
N ASN A 307 -17.87 -20.23 16.31
CA ASN A 307 -17.59 -19.22 17.33
C ASN A 307 -16.17 -18.66 17.22
N ILE A 308 -15.86 -18.02 16.09
CA ILE A 308 -14.50 -17.58 15.70
C ILE A 308 -13.72 -16.75 16.72
N ARG A 309 -14.34 -15.88 17.52
CA ARG A 309 -13.59 -15.08 18.51
C ARG A 309 -13.27 -15.86 19.76
N SER A 310 -14.19 -16.73 20.16
CA SER A 310 -14.04 -17.55 21.36
C SER A 310 -12.88 -18.54 21.24
N ILE A 311 -12.57 -19.04 20.05
CA ILE A 311 -11.45 -19.98 19.87
C ILE A 311 -10.08 -19.30 20.06
N VAL A 312 -9.93 -18.05 19.64
CA VAL A 312 -8.68 -17.29 19.83
C VAL A 312 -8.47 -17.04 21.33
N HIS A 313 -9.48 -16.51 22.01
CA HIS A 313 -9.40 -16.28 23.46
C HIS A 313 -9.24 -17.59 24.24
N TYR A 314 -9.85 -18.68 23.81
CA TYR A 314 -9.69 -19.98 24.46
C TYR A 314 -8.22 -20.44 24.53
N PHE A 315 -7.51 -20.41 23.40
CA PHE A 315 -6.10 -20.80 23.38
C PHE A 315 -5.20 -19.76 24.08
N ASP A 316 -5.51 -18.46 23.92
CA ASP A 316 -4.75 -17.38 24.57
C ASP A 316 -4.90 -17.45 26.10
N ASP A 317 -6.11 -17.66 26.61
CA ASP A 317 -6.41 -17.77 28.05
C ASP A 317 -5.74 -19.01 28.66
N ILE A 318 -5.80 -20.17 27.99
CA ILE A 318 -5.11 -21.39 28.48
C ILE A 318 -3.62 -21.13 28.61
N PHE A 319 -3.00 -20.57 27.56
CA PHE A 319 -1.56 -20.31 27.56
C PHE A 319 -1.16 -19.27 28.61
N MET A 320 -1.87 -18.15 28.66
CA MET A 320 -1.54 -17.02 29.54
C MET A 320 -1.96 -17.23 31.01
N ASN A 321 -2.77 -18.25 31.31
CA ASN A 321 -3.11 -18.62 32.69
C ASN A 321 -1.92 -19.25 33.45
N GLU A 322 -0.93 -19.76 32.73
CA GLU A 322 0.33 -20.21 33.32
C GLU A 322 1.23 -19.01 33.61
N LYS A 323 1.56 -18.79 34.89
CA LYS A 323 2.33 -17.63 35.34
C LYS A 323 3.70 -17.48 34.65
N GLU A 324 4.31 -18.58 34.26
CA GLU A 324 5.60 -18.60 33.56
C GLU A 324 5.50 -17.93 32.18
N ASN A 325 4.31 -17.91 31.58
CA ASN A 325 4.04 -17.30 30.27
C ASN A 325 3.80 -15.79 30.34
N ASP A 326 3.82 -15.17 31.53
CA ASP A 326 3.73 -13.71 31.71
C ASP A 326 4.81 -12.95 30.91
N ILE A 327 5.94 -13.59 30.62
CA ILE A 327 7.01 -13.05 29.78
C ILE A 327 6.55 -12.74 28.34
N TYR A 328 5.48 -13.40 27.88
CA TYR A 328 4.92 -13.28 26.54
C TYR A 328 3.78 -12.26 26.43
N ASN A 329 3.46 -11.52 27.50
CA ASN A 329 2.42 -10.47 27.50
C ASN A 329 2.62 -9.40 26.40
N MET A 330 3.88 -9.14 26.04
CA MET A 330 4.23 -8.16 25.00
C MET A 330 4.31 -8.75 23.59
N TYR A 331 4.24 -10.06 23.44
CA TYR A 331 4.36 -10.75 22.16
C TYR A 331 3.01 -10.75 21.44
N TYR A 332 3.06 -10.68 20.11
CA TYR A 332 1.99 -11.24 19.29
C TYR A 332 2.11 -12.77 19.35
N ARG A 333 1.00 -13.47 19.53
CA ARG A 333 0.98 -14.93 19.71
C ARG A 333 0.21 -15.56 18.56
N VAL A 334 0.86 -16.49 17.88
CA VAL A 334 0.32 -17.24 16.74
C VAL A 334 0.09 -18.67 17.18
N TYR A 335 -1.16 -19.01 17.46
CA TYR A 335 -1.57 -20.38 17.79
C TYR A 335 -1.81 -21.16 16.50
N SER A 336 -0.89 -22.07 16.18
CA SER A 336 -1.05 -22.97 15.06
C SER A 336 -1.69 -24.26 15.51
N VAL A 337 -2.91 -24.50 15.04
CA VAL A 337 -3.80 -25.56 15.51
C VAL A 337 -4.11 -26.55 14.39
N PRO A 338 -4.65 -27.74 14.69
CA PRO A 338 -5.09 -28.68 13.67
C PRO A 338 -6.17 -28.11 12.72
N ASN A 339 -6.58 -28.91 11.74
CA ASN A 339 -7.51 -28.46 10.69
C ASN A 339 -8.86 -27.96 11.24
N SER A 340 -9.38 -26.88 10.65
CA SER A 340 -10.77 -26.43 10.83
C SER A 340 -11.69 -26.94 9.74
N LYS A 341 -12.98 -26.64 9.90
CA LYS A 341 -14.01 -26.94 8.90
C LYS A 341 -13.91 -26.07 7.64
N ASN A 342 -13.77 -24.75 7.75
CA ASN A 342 -13.84 -23.84 6.59
C ASN A 342 -12.86 -22.66 6.61
N LEU A 343 -12.00 -22.52 7.61
CA LEU A 343 -11.13 -21.36 7.78
C LEU A 343 -9.65 -21.69 7.67
N ASN A 344 -8.89 -20.70 7.23
CA ASN A 344 -7.43 -20.75 7.18
C ASN A 344 -6.81 -20.15 8.45
N GLY A 345 -7.40 -19.07 8.96
CA GLY A 345 -6.95 -18.40 10.17
C GLY A 345 -8.02 -17.45 10.71
N ILE A 346 -7.78 -16.94 11.92
CA ILE A 346 -8.63 -16.01 12.64
C ILE A 346 -7.77 -15.10 13.53
N ALA A 347 -7.93 -13.79 13.37
CA ALA A 347 -7.48 -12.80 14.34
C ALA A 347 -8.48 -12.61 15.50
N GLY A 348 -7.97 -12.41 16.73
CA GLY A 348 -8.83 -12.11 17.88
C GLY A 348 -9.64 -10.81 17.70
N GLY A 349 -9.08 -9.85 16.95
CA GLY A 349 -9.68 -8.55 16.69
C GLY A 349 -8.85 -7.73 15.71
N VAL A 350 -9.26 -6.48 15.47
CA VAL A 350 -8.55 -5.55 14.60
C VAL A 350 -7.89 -4.45 15.44
N GLY A 351 -6.58 -4.56 15.66
CA GLY A 351 -5.77 -3.54 16.32
C GLY A 351 -5.81 -3.51 17.86
N ASN A 352 -6.68 -4.28 18.49
CA ASN A 352 -6.91 -4.26 19.94
C ASN A 352 -6.55 -5.58 20.64
N GLU A 353 -6.03 -6.55 19.90
CA GLU A 353 -5.69 -7.89 20.38
C GLU A 353 -4.24 -8.22 20.01
N LYS A 354 -3.70 -9.31 20.56
CA LYS A 354 -2.35 -9.79 20.22
C LYS A 354 -2.29 -11.25 19.79
N ALA A 355 -3.42 -11.96 19.85
CA ALA A 355 -3.49 -13.38 19.56
C ALA A 355 -4.19 -13.63 18.22
N VAL A 356 -3.67 -14.62 17.49
CA VAL A 356 -4.26 -15.14 16.27
C VAL A 356 -4.22 -16.67 16.30
N VAL A 357 -5.16 -17.29 15.59
CA VAL A 357 -5.20 -18.73 15.34
C VAL A 357 -5.00 -18.96 13.85
N VAL A 358 -4.16 -19.93 13.49
CA VAL A 358 -4.00 -20.41 12.12
C VAL A 358 -4.22 -21.92 12.08
N PHE A 359 -4.97 -22.41 11.11
CA PHE A 359 -5.37 -23.81 11.05
C PHE A 359 -4.47 -24.62 10.12
N GLY A 360 -4.36 -25.93 10.33
CA GLY A 360 -3.53 -26.81 9.51
C GLY A 360 -3.92 -26.89 8.03
N ASN A 361 -5.17 -26.59 7.69
CA ASN A 361 -5.71 -26.61 6.33
C ASN A 361 -5.57 -25.25 5.61
N ARG A 362 -4.75 -24.33 6.13
CA ARG A 362 -4.58 -22.97 5.62
C ARG A 362 -3.87 -22.91 4.27
N ASP A 363 -3.92 -21.73 3.65
CA ASP A 363 -2.97 -21.36 2.59
C ASP A 363 -1.61 -21.13 3.25
N ASN A 364 -0.67 -22.05 3.00
CA ASN A 364 0.67 -22.13 3.61
C ASN A 364 1.63 -21.02 3.14
N THR A 365 1.14 -19.89 2.66
CA THR A 365 2.02 -18.78 2.21
C THR A 365 1.73 -17.48 2.93
N THR A 366 0.47 -17.10 3.09
CA THR A 366 0.10 -15.73 3.50
C THR A 366 -0.80 -15.64 4.72
N THR A 367 -1.34 -16.76 5.20
CA THR A 367 -2.34 -16.78 6.28
C THR A 367 -1.80 -16.19 7.59
N VAL A 368 -0.61 -16.63 8.04
CA VAL A 368 0.01 -16.11 9.27
C VAL A 368 0.19 -14.59 9.21
N SER A 369 0.67 -14.08 8.06
CA SER A 369 0.85 -12.64 7.85
C SER A 369 -0.49 -11.91 7.87
N HIS A 370 -1.51 -12.47 7.20
CA HIS A 370 -2.84 -11.88 7.10
C HIS A 370 -3.50 -11.70 8.48
N GLU A 371 -3.51 -12.74 9.30
CA GLU A 371 -4.12 -12.67 10.64
C GLU A 371 -3.32 -11.75 11.57
N LEU A 372 -1.98 -11.78 11.50
CA LEU A 372 -1.15 -10.87 12.28
C LEU A 372 -1.39 -9.41 11.92
N LEU A 373 -1.54 -9.10 10.63
CA LEU A 373 -1.84 -7.74 10.18
C LEU A 373 -3.22 -7.26 10.66
N HIS A 374 -4.20 -8.15 10.83
CA HIS A 374 -5.47 -7.80 11.49
C HIS A 374 -5.25 -7.34 12.93
N VAL A 375 -4.59 -8.14 13.78
CA VAL A 375 -4.34 -7.74 15.18
C VAL A 375 -3.43 -6.52 15.29
N MET A 376 -2.62 -6.22 14.27
CA MET A 376 -1.86 -4.97 14.15
C MET A 376 -2.70 -3.78 13.65
N GLY A 377 -3.98 -3.99 13.32
CA GLY A 377 -4.96 -2.94 13.05
C GLY A 377 -5.39 -2.79 11.60
N LEU A 378 -4.97 -3.66 10.69
CA LEU A 378 -5.41 -3.59 9.30
C LEU A 378 -6.77 -4.26 9.11
N TYR A 379 -7.66 -3.58 8.40
CA TYR A 379 -8.87 -4.19 7.84
C TYR A 379 -8.55 -4.83 6.49
N HIS A 380 -9.47 -5.66 6.00
CA HIS A 380 -9.42 -6.13 4.62
C HIS A 380 -9.37 -4.95 3.64
N SER A 381 -8.65 -5.09 2.52
CA SER A 381 -8.58 -4.02 1.51
C SER A 381 -9.94 -3.71 0.87
N PHE A 382 -10.88 -4.66 0.93
CA PHE A 382 -12.24 -4.53 0.45
C PHE A 382 -13.26 -4.15 1.56
N ASP A 383 -12.79 -3.87 2.77
CA ASP A 383 -13.62 -3.39 3.86
C ASP A 383 -13.95 -1.89 3.67
N ASN A 384 -15.16 -1.49 4.05
CA ASN A 384 -15.54 -0.07 4.06
C ASN A 384 -14.84 0.70 5.18
N ASP A 385 -14.39 0.01 6.23
CA ASP A 385 -13.67 0.55 7.39
C ASP A 385 -12.14 0.65 7.18
N ALA A 386 -11.63 0.12 6.06
CA ALA A 386 -10.26 0.35 5.63
C ALA A 386 -10.05 1.82 5.20
N GLY A 387 -8.78 2.26 5.11
CA GLY A 387 -8.44 3.62 4.67
C GLY A 387 -9.03 3.93 3.29
N TYR A 388 -8.97 2.95 2.38
CA TYR A 388 -9.68 2.95 1.11
C TYR A 388 -10.24 1.56 0.85
N THR A 389 -11.33 1.52 0.09
CA THR A 389 -12.03 0.26 -0.24
C THR A 389 -11.82 -0.09 -1.70
N PHE A 390 -11.24 -1.26 -1.90
CA PHE A 390 -11.00 -1.85 -3.21
C PHE A 390 -12.04 -2.94 -3.51
N GLU A 391 -12.28 -3.23 -4.78
CA GLU A 391 -13.06 -4.39 -5.18
C GLU A 391 -12.32 -5.67 -4.76
N ILE A 392 -13.01 -6.58 -4.07
CA ILE A 392 -12.47 -7.87 -3.62
C ILE A 392 -11.92 -8.67 -4.80
N TYR A 393 -10.79 -9.36 -4.58
CA TYR A 393 -10.07 -10.18 -5.57
C TYR A 393 -9.28 -9.40 -6.65
N LYS A 394 -9.15 -8.08 -6.49
CA LYS A 394 -8.51 -7.20 -7.48
C LYS A 394 -7.15 -6.66 -7.07
N THR A 395 -6.68 -6.94 -5.86
CA THR A 395 -5.37 -6.47 -5.41
C THR A 395 -4.44 -7.63 -5.05
N ASP A 396 -3.12 -7.42 -5.10
CA ASP A 396 -2.11 -8.31 -4.51
C ASP A 396 -1.82 -7.93 -3.05
N ASN A 397 -2.69 -7.14 -2.43
CA ASN A 397 -2.58 -6.76 -1.03
C ASN A 397 -2.78 -8.00 -0.16
N ILE A 398 -1.95 -8.19 0.86
CA ILE A 398 -2.09 -9.32 1.80
C ILE A 398 -3.48 -9.30 2.46
N MET A 399 -4.09 -8.13 2.64
CA MET A 399 -5.43 -7.99 3.23
C MET A 399 -6.59 -8.21 2.24
N ASP A 400 -6.33 -8.67 1.01
CA ASP A 400 -7.36 -9.09 0.04
C ASP A 400 -7.51 -10.62 0.02
N TYR A 401 -8.57 -11.14 -0.59
CA TYR A 401 -8.82 -12.56 -0.78
C TYR A 401 -8.47 -13.07 -2.19
N SER A 402 -7.63 -12.34 -2.93
CA SER A 402 -7.25 -12.67 -4.31
C SER A 402 -6.67 -14.08 -4.52
N HIS A 403 -6.17 -14.72 -3.48
CA HIS A 403 -5.75 -16.13 -3.50
C HIS A 403 -6.91 -17.09 -3.86
N HIS A 404 -8.16 -16.76 -3.52
CA HIS A 404 -9.35 -17.48 -4.00
C HIS A 404 -9.53 -17.43 -5.52
N LYS A 405 -8.78 -16.56 -6.21
CA LYS A 405 -8.72 -16.42 -7.67
C LYS A 405 -7.33 -16.75 -8.23
N ASN A 406 -6.51 -17.51 -7.49
CA ASN A 406 -5.15 -17.92 -7.88
C ASN A 406 -4.21 -16.74 -8.18
N LYS A 407 -4.41 -15.60 -7.50
CA LYS A 407 -3.54 -14.43 -7.57
C LYS A 407 -2.70 -14.35 -6.30
N ASN A 408 -1.40 -14.11 -6.44
CA ASN A 408 -0.51 -13.96 -5.29
C ASN A 408 -0.84 -12.69 -4.51
N ARG A 409 -0.63 -12.74 -3.19
CA ARG A 409 -0.81 -11.62 -2.26
C ARG A 409 0.49 -11.44 -1.47
N PHE A 410 1.13 -10.29 -1.58
CA PHE A 410 2.40 -10.05 -0.89
C PHE A 410 2.66 -8.57 -0.63
N THR A 411 1.75 -7.69 -1.01
CA THR A 411 1.93 -6.24 -0.89
C THR A 411 1.12 -5.66 0.28
N THR A 412 1.57 -4.51 0.75
CA THR A 412 0.84 -3.55 1.58
C THR A 412 1.08 -2.16 0.99
N THR A 413 0.31 -1.16 1.42
CA THR A 413 0.27 0.19 0.84
C THR A 413 0.81 1.24 1.81
N ILE A 414 1.20 2.43 1.32
CA ILE A 414 1.79 3.48 2.16
C ILE A 414 0.91 3.88 3.34
N TRP A 415 -0.42 3.89 3.16
CA TRP A 415 -1.35 4.22 4.24
C TRP A 415 -1.45 3.08 5.27
N GLN A 416 -1.31 1.82 4.85
CA GLN A 416 -1.18 0.69 5.77
C GLN A 416 0.14 0.76 6.53
N TRP A 417 1.25 1.12 5.85
CA TRP A 417 2.55 1.27 6.50
C TRP A 417 2.50 2.29 7.62
N ARG A 418 1.92 3.48 7.39
CA ARG A 418 1.72 4.51 8.42
C ARG A 418 0.81 4.07 9.58
N LYS A 419 -0.15 3.18 9.32
CA LYS A 419 -1.01 2.61 10.37
C LYS A 419 -0.25 1.58 11.23
N LEU A 420 0.58 0.76 10.60
CA LEU A 420 1.38 -0.25 11.28
C LEU A 420 2.57 0.35 12.05
N ASN A 421 3.17 1.40 11.50
CA ASN A 421 4.32 2.10 12.02
C ASN A 421 4.07 3.62 11.99
N ASP A 422 3.73 4.17 13.15
CA ASP A 422 3.44 5.59 13.39
C ASP A 422 4.67 6.50 13.23
N LYS A 423 5.86 5.92 13.04
CA LYS A 423 7.10 6.65 12.79
C LYS A 423 7.30 7.05 11.33
N LEU A 424 6.45 6.57 10.41
CA LEU A 424 6.56 6.77 8.96
C LEU A 424 6.02 8.11 8.45
#